data_AF-U3ICU5-F1
#
_entry.id   AF-U3ICU5-F1
#
_cell.length_a   1.000
_cell.length_b   1.000
_cell.length_c   1.000
_cell.angle_alpha   90.00
_cell.angle_beta   90.00
_cell.angle_gamma   90.00
#
_symmetry.space_group_name_H-M   'P 1'
#
loop_
_entity.id
_entity.type
_entity.pdbx_description
1 polymer ?
#
loop_
_entity_poly.entity_id
_entity_poly.type
_entity_poly.pdbx_seq_one_letter_code
_entity_poly.pdbx_strand_id
1 'polypeptide(L)'
;MGMAAGPLLWLAAALGPAAAAGRYSPDWGSLDARPLPAWFDRAKVGVFVHWGVFSVPAWGSEWFWWHWRGEHRADYERFVRQRYPPRTDYADFAPHFTAHDFQPRRWARLFQRAGARYVVLTTKHHEGFTNWGSPVSWNWNSVDTGPHRDLVGELGQALRESNIRYGLYHSLLEWFNPLYIADKESGFKTQNFVLKKTMPELYDLVLKYKPDLIWSDGDWEAPDSYWNSTSFLAWLYNDSPVKDTVVVNDRWCNNCSCHHGGYYNCADKYKPGSLPAHKWEMCSSIDKLSWGYRSNMHIDELMDEASIIEELVKTVSFGGNYLLNVGPTKEGVIPPIFEERLLALGRWLDTNGEAIYESKPWRVQVEDTGTVWYTSKGPVVYAIFLVWPQDNVLQLSSPTPSPATQISAAAAGALPARVKVVEVGPRDGLQNEQSIVPTAVKIGLIDMLSHTGLPVIEATSFVSPRWVPQMADHTEVMQGIKKLPGVSYPVLTPNLKGFQAAFLEQGIAPLGN
;
A
#
# COMPACT_ATOMS: atom_id res chain seq x y z
N MET A 1 21.94 50.81 29.29
CA MET A 1 21.63 49.92 28.15
C MET A 1 22.65 48.80 28.16
N GLY A 2 22.30 47.65 28.75
CA GLY A 2 23.16 46.47 28.79
C GLY A 2 22.27 45.25 28.58
N MET A 3 22.39 44.62 27.42
CA MET A 3 21.61 43.43 27.06
C MET A 3 22.13 42.21 27.82
N ALA A 4 21.20 41.42 28.35
CA ALA A 4 21.46 40.12 28.94
C ALA A 4 21.67 39.07 27.83
N ALA A 5 22.77 38.31 27.91
CA ALA A 5 23.01 37.13 27.09
C ALA A 5 22.66 35.88 27.91
N GLY A 6 21.67 35.11 27.46
CA GLY A 6 21.36 33.79 28.00
C GLY A 6 22.22 32.69 27.37
N PRO A 7 22.51 31.57 28.07
CA PRO A 7 23.35 30.52 27.54
C PRO A 7 22.54 29.62 26.58
N LEU A 8 23.03 29.48 25.35
CA LEU A 8 22.60 28.45 24.40
C LEU A 8 23.17 27.09 24.83
N LEU A 9 22.31 26.22 25.35
CA LEU A 9 22.60 24.79 25.51
C LEU A 9 22.56 24.13 24.13
N TRP A 10 23.73 23.81 23.59
CA TRP A 10 23.86 22.90 22.46
C TRP A 10 23.63 21.47 22.95
N LEU A 11 22.49 20.86 22.58
CA LEU A 11 22.34 19.41 22.64
C LEU A 11 23.28 18.78 21.61
N ALA A 12 24.42 18.26 22.07
CA ALA A 12 25.21 17.33 21.28
C ALA A 12 24.41 16.04 21.10
N ALA A 13 23.92 15.80 19.88
CA ALA A 13 23.41 14.49 19.49
C ALA A 13 24.56 13.49 19.61
N ALA A 14 24.44 12.54 20.54
CA ALA A 14 25.37 11.44 20.66
C ALA A 14 25.24 10.53 19.42
N LEU A 15 26.02 10.82 18.38
CA LEU A 15 26.34 9.86 17.33
C LEU A 15 27.15 8.75 18.03
N GLY A 16 26.52 7.59 18.23
CA GLY A 16 27.23 6.39 18.65
C GLY A 16 28.37 6.08 17.68
N PRO A 17 29.47 5.48 18.14
CA PRO A 17 30.61 5.20 17.28
C PRO A 17 30.18 4.21 16.21
N ALA A 18 30.22 4.62 14.95
CA ALA A 18 30.29 3.68 13.84
C ALA A 18 31.61 2.93 14.01
N ALA A 19 31.54 1.72 14.58
CA ALA A 19 32.68 0.82 14.57
C ALA A 19 33.10 0.69 13.10
N ALA A 20 34.34 1.04 12.80
CA ALA A 20 34.93 0.77 11.50
C ALA A 20 35.05 -0.76 11.38
N ALA A 21 33.97 -1.39 10.93
CA ALA A 21 34.01 -2.77 10.48
C ALA A 21 35.05 -2.83 9.36
N GLY A 22 35.93 -3.83 9.41
CA GLY A 22 36.85 -4.10 8.31
C GLY A 22 36.09 -4.22 6.99
N ARG A 23 36.79 -4.04 5.87
CA ARG A 23 36.18 -4.23 4.54
C ARG A 23 35.54 -5.62 4.45
N TYR A 24 34.35 -5.70 3.88
CA TYR A 24 33.66 -6.97 3.66
C TYR A 24 34.35 -7.75 2.54
N SER A 25 34.71 -9.01 2.79
CA SER A 25 35.23 -9.92 1.76
C SER A 25 34.08 -10.56 0.97
N PRO A 26 34.32 -11.02 -0.28
CA PRO A 26 33.29 -11.60 -1.14
C PRO A 26 32.97 -13.05 -0.74
N ASP A 27 32.60 -13.26 0.52
CA ASP A 27 32.14 -14.52 1.10
C ASP A 27 31.00 -14.28 2.09
N TRP A 28 30.09 -15.25 2.21
CA TRP A 28 28.89 -15.10 3.03
C TRP A 28 29.18 -14.87 4.52
N GLY A 29 30.24 -15.47 5.06
CA GLY A 29 30.61 -15.27 6.47
C GLY A 29 30.93 -13.81 6.79
N SER A 30 31.60 -13.10 5.88
CA SER A 30 31.85 -11.67 5.99
C SER A 30 30.60 -10.83 5.69
N LEU A 31 29.88 -11.15 4.61
CA LEU A 31 28.74 -10.37 4.13
C LEU A 31 27.56 -10.40 5.11
N ASP A 32 27.25 -11.56 5.67
CA ASP A 32 26.13 -11.75 6.61
C ASP A 32 26.44 -11.15 7.99
N ALA A 33 27.71 -10.88 8.29
CA ALA A 33 28.09 -10.15 9.50
C ALA A 33 27.79 -8.65 9.42
N ARG A 34 27.38 -8.12 8.26
CA ARG A 34 27.01 -6.72 8.10
C ARG A 34 25.76 -6.39 8.92
N PRO A 35 25.82 -5.38 9.82
CA PRO A 35 24.64 -4.97 10.57
C PRO A 35 23.51 -4.49 9.64
N LEU A 36 22.28 -4.89 9.96
CA LEU A 36 21.09 -4.41 9.27
C LEU A 36 20.94 -2.87 9.46
N PRO A 37 20.76 -2.09 8.38
CA PRO A 37 20.46 -0.67 8.50
C PRO A 37 19.19 -0.43 9.34
N ALA A 38 19.30 0.39 10.40
CA ALA A 38 18.23 0.57 11.39
C ALA A 38 16.91 1.09 10.79
N TRP A 39 16.97 1.82 9.67
CA TRP A 39 15.76 2.32 9.01
C TRP A 39 14.87 1.17 8.53
N PHE A 40 15.46 0.06 8.05
CA PHE A 40 14.69 -1.05 7.48
C PHE A 40 13.87 -1.73 8.55
N ASP A 41 14.47 -2.02 9.72
CA ASP A 41 13.71 -2.59 10.82
C ASP A 41 12.64 -1.65 11.36
N ARG A 42 12.87 -0.33 11.35
CA ARG A 42 11.91 0.67 11.82
C ARG A 42 10.73 0.89 10.88
N ALA A 43 10.92 0.63 9.58
CA ALA A 43 9.99 0.99 8.52
C ALA A 43 8.66 0.20 8.58
N LYS A 44 8.73 -1.11 8.80
CA LYS A 44 7.61 -2.08 8.90
C LYS A 44 6.68 -2.22 7.70
N VAL A 45 6.33 -1.14 7.00
CA VAL A 45 5.35 -1.13 5.92
C VAL A 45 6.01 -0.62 4.64
N GLY A 46 5.96 -1.42 3.59
CA GLY A 46 6.40 -1.04 2.25
C GLY A 46 5.35 -1.37 1.18
N VAL A 47 5.51 -0.76 0.01
CA VAL A 47 4.72 -1.08 -1.18
C VAL A 47 5.61 -1.65 -2.27
N PHE A 48 5.20 -2.78 -2.84
CA PHE A 48 5.84 -3.36 -4.01
C PHE A 48 5.07 -2.96 -5.27
N VAL A 49 5.78 -2.74 -6.37
CA VAL A 49 5.17 -2.43 -7.67
C VAL A 49 5.75 -3.36 -8.73
N HIS A 50 4.91 -4.29 -9.21
CA HIS A 50 5.21 -5.11 -10.39
C HIS A 50 4.60 -4.49 -11.64
N TRP A 51 5.47 -3.93 -12.47
CA TRP A 51 5.09 -3.20 -13.67
C TRP A 51 6.11 -3.43 -14.78
N GLY A 52 5.63 -3.80 -15.96
CA GLY A 52 6.46 -4.18 -17.10
C GLY A 52 5.62 -4.47 -18.32
N VAL A 53 6.21 -5.08 -19.34
CA VAL A 53 5.54 -5.34 -20.62
C VAL A 53 4.38 -6.34 -20.44
N PHE A 54 4.46 -7.24 -19.46
CA PHE A 54 3.34 -8.11 -19.06
C PHE A 54 2.04 -7.36 -18.68
N SER A 55 2.11 -6.08 -18.30
CA SER A 55 0.92 -5.26 -18.06
C SER A 55 0.14 -4.91 -19.35
N VAL A 56 0.72 -5.16 -20.54
CA VAL A 56 0.08 -4.94 -21.84
C VAL A 56 -0.95 -6.02 -22.19
N PRO A 57 -0.59 -7.33 -22.18
CA PRO A 57 -1.59 -8.37 -22.33
C PRO A 57 -2.52 -8.44 -21.11
N ALA A 58 -2.05 -8.03 -19.94
CA ALA A 58 -2.83 -7.89 -18.71
C ALA A 58 -3.69 -9.13 -18.40
N TRP A 59 -3.08 -10.32 -18.45
CA TRP A 59 -3.83 -11.57 -18.29
C TRP A 59 -2.99 -12.62 -17.57
N GLY A 60 -3.62 -13.35 -16.64
CA GLY A 60 -2.94 -14.40 -15.90
C GLY A 60 -2.00 -13.84 -14.83
N SER A 61 -0.76 -13.53 -15.20
CA SER A 61 0.24 -12.93 -14.30
C SER A 61 1.41 -12.27 -15.04
N GLU A 62 2.35 -11.69 -14.31
CA GLU A 62 3.65 -11.21 -14.80
C GLU A 62 4.53 -12.33 -15.40
N TRP A 63 4.15 -13.60 -15.22
CA TRP A 63 4.76 -14.76 -15.88
C TRP A 63 4.21 -15.04 -17.28
N PHE A 64 3.44 -14.12 -17.85
CA PHE A 64 2.78 -14.29 -19.14
C PHE A 64 3.69 -14.88 -20.23
N TRP A 65 4.91 -14.33 -20.40
CA TRP A 65 5.80 -14.80 -21.46
C TRP A 65 6.24 -16.26 -21.23
N TRP A 66 6.57 -16.61 -19.99
CA TRP A 66 6.94 -17.98 -19.63
C TRP A 66 5.77 -18.95 -19.80
N HIS A 67 4.59 -18.63 -19.27
CA HIS A 67 3.41 -19.49 -19.39
C HIS A 67 2.98 -19.68 -20.85
N TRP A 68 3.14 -18.65 -21.69
CA TRP A 68 2.83 -18.72 -23.11
C TRP A 68 3.88 -19.47 -23.93
N ARG A 69 5.17 -19.15 -23.76
CA ARG A 69 6.24 -19.62 -24.66
C ARG A 69 7.23 -20.61 -24.05
N GLY A 70 7.35 -20.66 -22.73
CA GLY A 70 8.16 -21.64 -22.02
C GLY A 70 7.36 -22.91 -21.75
N GLU A 71 6.18 -22.77 -21.13
CA GLU A 71 5.33 -23.90 -20.74
C GLU A 71 4.29 -24.29 -21.80
N HIS A 72 4.03 -23.44 -22.78
CA HIS A 72 2.99 -23.68 -23.80
C HIS A 72 1.61 -23.96 -23.21
N ARG A 73 1.22 -23.22 -22.16
CA ARG A 73 -0.07 -23.45 -21.51
C ARG A 73 -1.23 -23.11 -22.46
N ALA A 74 -2.15 -24.05 -22.61
CA ALA A 74 -3.24 -23.99 -23.60
C ALA A 74 -4.22 -22.81 -23.40
N ASP A 75 -4.35 -22.31 -22.17
CA ASP A 75 -5.14 -21.13 -21.83
C ASP A 75 -4.46 -19.84 -22.32
N TYR A 76 -3.15 -19.68 -22.14
CA TYR A 76 -2.35 -18.57 -22.69
C TYR A 76 -2.30 -18.58 -24.22
N GLU A 77 -2.05 -19.73 -24.85
CA GLU A 77 -2.04 -19.83 -26.31
C GLU A 77 -3.39 -19.47 -26.93
N ARG A 78 -4.49 -19.90 -26.30
CA ARG A 78 -5.85 -19.56 -26.73
C ARG A 78 -6.13 -18.07 -26.56
N PHE A 79 -5.73 -17.49 -25.42
CA PHE A 79 -5.86 -16.07 -25.16
C PHE A 79 -5.16 -15.25 -26.25
N VAL A 80 -3.90 -15.58 -26.56
CA VAL A 80 -3.14 -14.86 -27.59
C VAL A 80 -3.78 -15.02 -28.97
N ARG A 81 -4.12 -16.25 -29.36
CA ARG A 81 -4.75 -16.56 -30.65
C ARG A 81 -6.09 -15.84 -30.86
N GLN A 82 -6.85 -15.60 -29.79
CA GLN A 82 -8.16 -14.96 -29.87
C GLN A 82 -8.08 -13.42 -29.88
N ARG A 83 -7.05 -12.84 -29.26
CA ARG A 83 -6.98 -11.38 -29.05
C ARG A 83 -5.96 -10.65 -29.91
N TYR A 84 -4.97 -11.36 -30.45
CA TYR A 84 -3.88 -10.75 -31.20
C TYR A 84 -3.73 -11.38 -32.59
N PRO A 85 -3.18 -10.62 -33.56
CA PRO A 85 -2.93 -11.13 -34.90
C PRO A 85 -2.09 -12.41 -34.91
N PRO A 86 -2.27 -13.30 -35.91
CA PRO A 86 -1.36 -14.41 -36.12
C PRO A 86 0.08 -13.94 -36.21
N ARG A 87 1.02 -14.72 -35.66
CA ARG A 87 2.47 -14.42 -35.59
C ARG A 87 2.88 -13.30 -34.64
N THR A 88 1.97 -12.83 -33.76
CA THR A 88 2.36 -11.97 -32.63
C THR A 88 3.46 -12.66 -31.81
N ASP A 89 4.52 -11.93 -31.49
CA ASP A 89 5.55 -12.30 -30.52
C ASP A 89 5.44 -11.42 -29.27
N TYR A 90 6.04 -11.84 -28.16
CA TYR A 90 5.98 -11.10 -26.90
C TYR A 90 6.62 -9.71 -27.01
N ALA A 91 7.68 -9.59 -27.82
CA ALA A 91 8.33 -8.31 -28.07
C ALA A 91 7.41 -7.25 -28.71
N ASP A 92 6.37 -7.69 -29.44
CA ASP A 92 5.40 -6.78 -30.04
C ASP A 92 4.55 -6.03 -28.99
N PHE A 93 4.55 -6.48 -27.74
CA PHE A 93 3.87 -5.78 -26.65
C PHE A 93 4.64 -4.56 -26.14
N ALA A 94 5.97 -4.50 -26.28
CA ALA A 94 6.78 -3.43 -25.70
C ALA A 94 6.39 -2.02 -26.20
N PRO A 95 6.15 -1.78 -27.51
CA PRO A 95 5.66 -0.48 -27.99
C PRO A 95 4.28 -0.08 -27.43
N HIS A 96 3.49 -1.04 -26.94
CA HIS A 96 2.16 -0.80 -26.37
C HIS A 96 2.18 -0.60 -24.85
N PHE A 97 3.34 -0.74 -24.21
CA PHE A 97 3.55 -0.33 -22.83
C PHE A 97 3.77 1.18 -22.80
N THR A 98 2.71 1.97 -22.63
CA THR A 98 2.78 3.42 -22.91
C THR A 98 3.13 4.27 -21.70
N ALA A 99 2.77 3.85 -20.49
CA ALA A 99 2.91 4.65 -19.26
C ALA A 99 2.36 6.09 -19.39
N HIS A 100 1.35 6.30 -20.25
CA HIS A 100 0.83 7.63 -20.58
C HIS A 100 0.30 8.39 -19.35
N ASP A 101 -0.42 7.68 -18.48
CA ASP A 101 -1.04 8.21 -17.25
C ASP A 101 -0.15 8.04 -16.02
N PHE A 102 1.10 7.59 -16.20
CA PHE A 102 2.06 7.45 -15.10
C PHE A 102 2.45 8.82 -14.53
N GLN A 103 1.96 9.08 -13.32
CA GLN A 103 2.23 10.28 -12.54
C GLN A 103 3.01 9.91 -11.26
N PRO A 104 4.36 9.98 -11.26
CA PRO A 104 5.18 9.48 -10.14
C PRO A 104 4.87 10.19 -8.82
N ARG A 105 4.60 11.50 -8.84
CA ARG A 105 4.19 12.25 -7.63
C ARG A 105 2.81 11.85 -7.11
N ARG A 106 1.89 11.42 -7.97
CA ARG A 106 0.59 10.92 -7.54
C ARG A 106 0.75 9.55 -6.87
N TRP A 107 1.57 8.67 -7.44
CA TRP A 107 1.92 7.39 -6.82
C TRP A 107 2.60 7.58 -5.47
N ALA A 108 3.62 8.45 -5.38
CA ALA A 108 4.31 8.74 -4.12
C ALA A 108 3.36 9.25 -3.03
N ARG A 109 2.41 10.14 -3.37
CA ARG A 109 1.36 10.58 -2.43
C ARG A 109 0.43 9.44 -2.01
N LEU A 110 0.05 8.56 -2.92
CA LEU A 110 -0.77 7.38 -2.59
C LEU A 110 -0.04 6.48 -1.60
N PHE A 111 1.23 6.14 -1.88
CA PHE A 111 2.03 5.28 -1.01
C PHE A 111 2.30 5.91 0.36
N GLN A 112 2.55 7.22 0.40
CA GLN A 112 2.65 7.96 1.66
C GLN A 112 1.37 7.85 2.48
N ARG A 113 0.21 8.08 1.84
CA ARG A 113 -1.12 7.96 2.48
C ARG A 113 -1.46 6.53 2.87
N ALA A 114 -0.85 5.52 2.24
CA ALA A 114 -0.96 4.12 2.64
C ALA A 114 -0.11 3.77 3.87
N GLY A 115 0.69 4.71 4.37
CA GLY A 115 1.62 4.50 5.48
C GLY A 115 2.98 3.90 5.07
N ALA A 116 3.24 3.72 3.77
CA ALA A 116 4.48 3.12 3.32
C ALA A 116 5.71 3.97 3.69
N ARG A 117 6.71 3.33 4.28
CA ARG A 117 8.02 3.94 4.60
C ARG A 117 9.08 3.64 3.56
N TYR A 118 8.84 2.65 2.70
CA TYR A 118 9.67 2.31 1.56
C TYR A 118 8.82 1.79 0.40
N VAL A 119 9.32 1.91 -0.82
CA VAL A 119 8.68 1.39 -2.03
C VAL A 119 9.71 0.64 -2.84
N VAL A 120 9.35 -0.54 -3.35
CA VAL A 120 10.18 -1.36 -4.23
C VAL A 120 9.54 -1.41 -5.62
N LEU A 121 10.26 -0.95 -6.65
CA LEU A 121 9.80 -1.00 -8.04
C LEU A 121 10.54 -2.09 -8.81
N THR A 122 9.83 -2.89 -9.61
CA THR A 122 10.46 -3.78 -10.60
C THR A 122 11.22 -2.97 -11.64
N THR A 123 12.55 -2.92 -11.53
CA THR A 123 13.40 -2.32 -12.57
C THR A 123 13.44 -3.20 -13.79
N LYS A 124 13.56 -4.52 -13.57
CA LYS A 124 13.56 -5.58 -14.58
C LYS A 124 12.94 -6.83 -13.95
N HIS A 125 11.93 -7.40 -14.60
CA HIS A 125 11.37 -8.71 -14.24
C HIS A 125 11.99 -9.82 -15.11
N HIS A 126 11.57 -11.07 -14.94
CA HIS A 126 12.12 -12.23 -15.67
C HIS A 126 12.00 -12.14 -17.21
N GLU A 127 11.10 -11.28 -17.71
CA GLU A 127 10.98 -10.94 -19.14
C GLU A 127 12.15 -10.10 -19.68
N GLY A 128 13.01 -9.58 -18.81
CA GLY A 128 14.21 -8.83 -19.18
C GLY A 128 13.99 -7.40 -19.65
N PHE A 129 12.75 -6.92 -19.76
CA PHE A 129 12.47 -5.54 -20.11
C PHE A 129 12.84 -4.61 -18.95
N THR A 130 13.66 -3.59 -19.22
CA THR A 130 14.09 -2.64 -18.19
C THR A 130 13.23 -1.38 -18.19
N ASN A 131 12.68 -0.99 -17.04
CA ASN A 131 11.92 0.26 -16.83
C ASN A 131 12.82 1.51 -16.75
N TRP A 132 14.06 1.39 -17.21
CA TRP A 132 14.99 2.48 -17.43
C TRP A 132 15.87 2.17 -18.65
N GLY A 133 16.49 3.21 -19.21
CA GLY A 133 17.48 3.08 -20.29
C GLY A 133 18.77 2.44 -19.77
N SER A 134 18.81 1.10 -19.75
CA SER A 134 19.99 0.31 -19.40
C SER A 134 21.03 0.35 -20.52
N PRO A 135 22.34 0.48 -20.20
CA PRO A 135 23.41 0.50 -21.21
C PRO A 135 23.56 -0.83 -21.97
N VAL A 136 22.92 -1.91 -21.49
CA VAL A 136 23.03 -3.27 -22.05
C VAL A 136 21.66 -3.87 -22.41
N SER A 137 20.60 -3.04 -22.48
CA SER A 137 19.23 -3.43 -22.88
C SER A 137 18.76 -2.69 -24.13
N TRP A 138 19.62 -2.52 -25.13
CA TRP A 138 19.29 -1.76 -26.33
C TRP A 138 17.96 -2.22 -26.95
N ASN A 139 17.03 -1.28 -27.16
CA ASN A 139 15.70 -1.49 -27.74
C ASN A 139 14.78 -2.46 -26.96
N TRP A 140 15.14 -2.82 -25.74
CA TRP A 140 14.32 -3.63 -24.82
C TRP A 140 14.20 -2.95 -23.46
N ASN A 141 13.83 -1.66 -23.50
CA ASN A 141 13.70 -0.82 -22.32
C ASN A 141 12.72 0.34 -22.52
N SER A 142 12.26 0.95 -21.44
CA SER A 142 11.23 2.00 -21.44
C SER A 142 11.65 3.35 -22.03
N VAL A 143 12.96 3.58 -22.24
CA VAL A 143 13.48 4.81 -22.87
C VAL A 143 13.52 4.65 -24.39
N ASP A 144 13.92 3.48 -24.87
CA ASP A 144 14.05 3.20 -26.30
C ASP A 144 12.70 2.87 -26.96
N THR A 145 11.77 2.23 -26.25
CA THR A 145 10.47 1.82 -26.78
C THR A 145 9.34 1.97 -25.75
N GLY A 146 8.11 2.13 -26.22
CA GLY A 146 6.91 2.30 -25.39
C GLY A 146 6.85 3.68 -24.74
N PRO A 147 7.20 3.86 -23.45
CA PRO A 147 7.01 5.13 -22.75
C PRO A 147 7.92 6.28 -23.19
N HIS A 148 9.11 5.96 -23.72
CA HIS A 148 10.21 6.91 -23.92
C HIS A 148 10.57 7.71 -22.66
N ARG A 149 10.56 7.03 -21.50
CA ARG A 149 10.72 7.62 -20.17
C ARG A 149 11.60 6.76 -19.26
N ASP A 150 12.33 7.42 -18.37
CA ASP A 150 13.10 6.77 -17.30
C ASP A 150 12.19 6.58 -16.08
N LEU A 151 11.36 5.53 -16.11
CA LEU A 151 10.31 5.30 -15.12
C LEU A 151 10.89 5.05 -13.71
N VAL A 152 12.04 4.37 -13.65
CA VAL A 152 12.82 4.15 -12.43
C VAL A 152 13.25 5.49 -11.84
N GLY A 153 13.94 6.32 -12.61
CA GLY A 153 14.43 7.63 -12.15
C GLY A 153 13.31 8.57 -11.70
N GLU A 154 12.24 8.66 -12.50
CA GLU A 154 11.09 9.52 -12.22
C GLU A 154 10.36 9.14 -10.92
N LEU A 155 10.13 7.84 -10.67
CA LEU A 155 9.54 7.40 -9.41
C LEU A 155 10.49 7.63 -8.23
N GLY A 156 11.77 7.29 -8.39
CA GLY A 156 12.78 7.46 -7.34
C GLY A 156 12.92 8.92 -6.89
N GLN A 157 12.79 9.88 -7.80
CA GLN A 157 12.75 11.29 -7.44
C GLN A 157 11.50 11.64 -6.61
N ALA A 158 10.31 11.23 -7.07
CA ALA A 158 9.05 11.54 -6.38
C ALA A 158 8.96 10.94 -4.98
N LEU A 159 9.51 9.74 -4.78
CA LEU A 159 9.57 9.08 -3.46
C LEU A 159 10.46 9.84 -2.48
N ARG A 160 11.63 10.32 -2.93
CA ARG A 160 12.53 11.15 -2.12
C ARG A 160 11.90 12.48 -1.74
N GLU A 161 11.22 13.13 -2.67
CA GLU A 161 10.42 14.35 -2.40
C GLU A 161 9.34 14.10 -1.34
N SER A 162 8.88 12.85 -1.18
CA SER A 162 7.87 12.42 -0.20
C SER A 162 8.46 11.77 1.07
N ASN A 163 9.78 11.78 1.24
CA ASN A 163 10.50 11.14 2.36
C ASN A 163 10.20 9.63 2.50
N ILE A 164 10.07 8.93 1.38
CA ILE A 164 9.91 7.47 1.31
C ILE A 164 11.23 6.86 0.82
N ARG A 165 11.70 5.80 1.49
CA ARG A 165 12.90 5.06 1.09
C ARG A 165 12.68 4.36 -0.25
N TYR A 166 13.72 4.34 -1.07
CA TYR A 166 13.61 3.91 -2.45
C TYR A 166 14.31 2.57 -2.70
N GLY A 167 13.53 1.52 -2.92
CA GLY A 167 13.99 0.18 -3.23
C GLY A 167 13.79 -0.18 -4.70
N LEU A 168 14.66 -1.07 -5.18
CA LEU A 168 14.66 -1.54 -6.56
C LEU A 168 14.67 -3.06 -6.59
N TYR A 169 13.67 -3.63 -7.24
CA TYR A 169 13.67 -5.04 -7.58
C TYR A 169 14.42 -5.26 -8.89
N HIS A 170 15.22 -6.31 -8.95
CA HIS A 170 15.91 -6.71 -10.16
C HIS A 170 15.99 -8.23 -10.29
N SER A 171 15.41 -8.77 -11.35
CA SER A 171 15.60 -10.20 -11.66
C SER A 171 17.00 -10.44 -12.20
N LEU A 172 17.71 -11.41 -11.61
CA LEU A 172 19.03 -11.85 -12.04
C LEU A 172 18.97 -12.54 -13.39
N LEU A 173 17.95 -13.38 -13.64
CA LEU A 173 17.75 -14.10 -14.90
C LEU A 173 16.94 -13.31 -15.94
N GLU A 174 17.00 -13.78 -17.18
CA GLU A 174 16.10 -13.41 -18.27
C GLU A 174 15.72 -14.67 -19.05
N TRP A 175 14.43 -15.05 -19.03
CA TRP A 175 13.99 -16.38 -19.50
C TRP A 175 14.47 -16.75 -20.90
N PHE A 176 14.38 -15.80 -21.82
CA PHE A 176 14.64 -16.05 -23.25
C PHE A 176 15.85 -15.28 -23.78
N ASN A 177 16.71 -14.75 -22.90
CA ASN A 177 17.94 -14.11 -23.34
C ASN A 177 18.91 -15.17 -23.88
N PRO A 178 19.43 -15.04 -25.12
CA PRO A 178 20.31 -16.04 -25.71
C PRO A 178 21.59 -16.30 -24.92
N LEU A 179 22.14 -15.28 -24.23
CA LEU A 179 23.32 -15.47 -23.38
C LEU A 179 22.97 -16.29 -22.13
N TYR A 180 21.80 -16.04 -21.54
CA TYR A 180 21.34 -16.80 -20.37
C TYR A 180 21.09 -18.26 -20.73
N ILE A 181 20.40 -18.50 -21.86
CA ILE A 181 20.17 -19.85 -22.39
C ILE A 181 21.49 -20.56 -22.64
N ALA A 182 22.46 -19.93 -23.30
CA ALA A 182 23.76 -20.53 -23.58
C ALA A 182 24.54 -20.86 -22.30
N ASP A 183 24.54 -19.96 -21.30
CA ASP A 183 25.16 -20.22 -20.01
C ASP A 183 24.45 -21.37 -19.27
N LYS A 184 23.11 -21.44 -19.30
CA LYS A 184 22.32 -22.53 -18.73
C LYS A 184 22.60 -23.88 -19.42
N GLU A 185 22.66 -23.91 -20.74
CA GLU A 185 23.01 -25.10 -21.55
C GLU A 185 24.43 -25.61 -21.25
N SER A 186 25.35 -24.71 -20.88
CA SER A 186 26.68 -25.08 -20.41
C SER A 186 26.70 -25.70 -19.01
N GLY A 187 25.56 -25.70 -18.30
CA GLY A 187 25.46 -26.03 -16.89
C GLY A 187 26.05 -24.92 -16.00
N PHE A 188 25.88 -23.66 -16.39
CA PHE A 188 26.42 -22.47 -15.71
C PHE A 188 27.95 -22.46 -15.56
N LYS A 189 28.66 -23.11 -16.49
CA LYS A 189 30.14 -23.13 -16.56
C LYS A 189 30.71 -21.87 -17.21
N THR A 190 29.92 -21.20 -18.06
CA THR A 190 30.19 -19.87 -18.58
C THR A 190 29.34 -18.83 -17.86
N GLN A 191 29.77 -17.57 -17.90
CA GLN A 191 29.10 -16.43 -17.24
C GLN A 191 28.91 -15.25 -18.20
N ASN A 192 28.71 -15.53 -19.50
CA ASN A 192 28.58 -14.47 -20.50
C ASN A 192 27.40 -13.55 -20.23
N PHE A 193 26.27 -14.10 -19.82
CA PHE A 193 25.10 -13.34 -19.44
C PHE A 193 25.37 -12.47 -18.22
N VAL A 194 25.95 -13.04 -17.16
CA VAL A 194 26.26 -12.29 -15.95
C VAL A 194 27.22 -11.13 -16.23
N LEU A 195 28.31 -11.39 -16.98
CA LEU A 195 29.33 -10.38 -17.30
C LEU A 195 28.84 -9.29 -18.25
N LYS A 196 27.96 -9.61 -19.20
CA LYS A 196 27.52 -8.68 -20.26
C LYS A 196 26.15 -8.06 -20.02
N LYS A 197 25.36 -8.62 -19.09
CA LYS A 197 23.96 -8.25 -18.86
C LYS A 197 23.69 -7.94 -17.40
N THR A 198 23.61 -8.95 -16.54
CA THR A 198 23.12 -8.80 -15.15
C THR A 198 24.00 -7.88 -14.31
N MET A 199 25.33 -8.07 -14.32
CA MET A 199 26.21 -7.25 -13.50
C MET A 199 26.26 -5.79 -13.98
N PRO A 200 26.52 -5.48 -15.26
CA PRO A 200 26.47 -4.11 -15.75
C PRO A 200 25.18 -3.36 -15.36
N GLU A 201 24.02 -4.02 -15.41
CA GLU A 201 22.74 -3.45 -14.97
C GLU A 201 22.71 -3.14 -13.47
N LEU A 202 23.13 -4.08 -12.62
CA LEU A 202 23.14 -3.88 -11.17
C LEU A 202 24.06 -2.73 -10.76
N TYR A 203 25.27 -2.63 -11.34
CA TYR A 203 26.18 -1.52 -11.08
C TYR A 203 25.59 -0.18 -11.58
N ASP A 204 25.01 -0.16 -12.78
CA ASP A 204 24.36 1.04 -13.33
C ASP A 204 23.21 1.53 -12.43
N LEU A 205 22.33 0.60 -12.00
CA LEU A 205 21.21 0.91 -11.10
C LEU A 205 21.69 1.56 -9.79
N VAL A 206 22.72 1.00 -9.16
CA VAL A 206 23.26 1.51 -7.90
C VAL A 206 23.89 2.88 -8.08
N LEU A 207 24.72 3.06 -9.11
CA LEU A 207 25.43 4.32 -9.35
C LEU A 207 24.48 5.45 -9.74
N LYS A 208 23.55 5.16 -10.67
CA LYS A 208 22.61 6.13 -11.21
C LYS A 208 21.54 6.49 -10.19
N TYR A 209 20.89 5.48 -9.61
CA TYR A 209 19.69 5.70 -8.81
C TYR A 209 19.90 5.64 -7.32
N LYS A 210 21.04 5.19 -6.79
CA LYS A 210 21.34 5.20 -5.35
C LYS A 210 20.18 4.67 -4.49
N PRO A 211 19.76 3.41 -4.67
CA PRO A 211 18.65 2.83 -3.92
C PRO A 211 19.02 2.58 -2.46
N ASP A 212 18.03 2.68 -1.57
CA ASP A 212 18.12 2.24 -0.18
C ASP A 212 17.96 0.72 -0.04
N LEU A 213 17.38 0.04 -1.04
CA LEU A 213 17.14 -1.41 -1.01
C LEU A 213 17.34 -2.01 -2.40
N ILE A 214 18.03 -3.15 -2.50
CA ILE A 214 18.06 -3.99 -3.70
C ILE A 214 17.38 -5.32 -3.40
N TRP A 215 16.29 -5.58 -4.11
CA TRP A 215 15.50 -6.80 -3.99
C TRP A 215 15.81 -7.69 -5.19
N SER A 216 16.71 -8.66 -5.04
CA SER A 216 17.04 -9.57 -6.14
C SER A 216 16.04 -10.71 -6.23
N ASP A 217 15.92 -11.33 -7.41
CA ASP A 217 15.05 -12.49 -7.66
C ASP A 217 15.53 -13.24 -8.90
N GLY A 218 14.95 -14.39 -9.24
CA GLY A 218 15.40 -15.13 -10.43
C GLY A 218 16.74 -15.82 -10.23
N ASP A 219 17.11 -16.11 -8.99
CA ASP A 219 18.39 -16.66 -8.58
C ASP A 219 18.41 -18.19 -8.53
N TRP A 220 17.22 -18.81 -8.48
CA TRP A 220 17.01 -20.22 -8.12
C TRP A 220 17.69 -21.27 -9.01
N GLU A 221 18.09 -20.93 -10.25
CA GLU A 221 18.70 -21.90 -11.17
C GLU A 221 20.21 -22.08 -10.98
N ALA A 222 20.90 -21.13 -10.34
CA ALA A 222 22.35 -21.09 -10.35
C ALA A 222 22.98 -20.59 -9.03
N PRO A 223 24.21 -21.03 -8.70
CA PRO A 223 24.87 -20.63 -7.46
C PRO A 223 25.37 -19.18 -7.50
N ASP A 224 25.74 -18.67 -6.33
CA ASP A 224 26.32 -17.33 -6.13
C ASP A 224 27.58 -17.11 -6.96
N SER A 225 28.38 -18.16 -7.14
CA SER A 225 29.56 -18.15 -8.00
C SER A 225 29.23 -17.84 -9.45
N TYR A 226 28.13 -18.37 -10.01
CA TYR A 226 27.66 -18.04 -11.37
C TYR A 226 27.19 -16.59 -11.42
N TRP A 227 26.31 -16.20 -10.51
CA TRP A 227 25.75 -14.86 -10.45
C TRP A 227 26.76 -13.78 -10.13
N ASN A 228 27.93 -14.14 -9.60
CA ASN A 228 28.94 -13.22 -9.05
C ASN A 228 28.39 -12.35 -7.90
N SER A 229 27.45 -12.90 -7.13
CA SER A 229 26.69 -12.17 -6.12
C SER A 229 27.56 -11.67 -4.97
N THR A 230 28.43 -12.51 -4.42
CA THR A 230 29.26 -12.13 -3.26
C THR A 230 30.25 -11.00 -3.60
N SER A 231 30.82 -11.00 -4.80
CA SER A 231 31.68 -9.90 -5.27
C SER A 231 30.90 -8.60 -5.41
N PHE A 232 29.70 -8.65 -5.98
CA PHE A 232 28.82 -7.49 -6.11
C PHE A 232 28.43 -6.94 -4.74
N LEU A 233 28.02 -7.80 -3.80
CA LEU A 233 27.63 -7.40 -2.44
C LEU A 233 28.82 -6.83 -1.65
N ALA A 234 30.01 -7.40 -1.80
CA ALA A 234 31.22 -6.85 -1.19
C ALA A 234 31.52 -5.43 -1.72
N TRP A 235 31.42 -5.21 -3.03
CA TRP A 235 31.53 -3.86 -3.61
C TRP A 235 30.42 -2.94 -3.09
N LEU A 236 29.18 -3.43 -3.06
CA LEU A 236 28.00 -2.68 -2.62
C LEU A 236 28.19 -2.13 -1.19
N TYR A 237 28.75 -2.95 -0.29
CA TYR A 237 28.94 -2.58 1.11
C TYR A 237 30.25 -1.83 1.40
N ASN A 238 31.25 -1.91 0.52
CA ASN A 238 32.53 -1.23 0.75
C ASN A 238 32.63 0.12 0.02
N ASP A 239 32.24 0.15 -1.25
CA ASP A 239 32.68 1.18 -2.19
C ASP A 239 31.52 1.90 -2.89
N SER A 240 30.30 1.36 -2.85
CA SER A 240 29.14 2.00 -3.48
C SER A 240 28.72 3.29 -2.78
N PRO A 241 27.99 4.21 -3.47
CA PRO A 241 27.48 5.44 -2.88
C PRO A 241 26.37 5.22 -1.84
N VAL A 242 25.88 3.99 -1.67
CA VAL A 242 24.77 3.65 -0.77
C VAL A 242 25.17 2.67 0.33
N LYS A 243 26.47 2.39 0.47
CA LYS A 243 27.02 1.40 1.41
C LYS A 243 26.53 1.53 2.86
N ASP A 244 26.24 2.76 3.31
CA ASP A 244 25.81 3.04 4.69
C ASP A 244 24.31 2.80 4.92
N THR A 245 23.50 2.76 3.85
CA THR A 245 22.03 2.68 3.96
C THR A 245 21.44 1.47 3.27
N VAL A 246 22.11 0.91 2.27
CA VAL A 246 21.55 -0.16 1.43
C VAL A 246 21.30 -1.44 2.21
N VAL A 247 20.19 -2.09 1.92
CA VAL A 247 19.84 -3.43 2.40
C VAL A 247 19.50 -4.33 1.21
N VAL A 248 19.77 -5.63 1.34
CA VAL A 248 19.45 -6.63 0.32
C VAL A 248 18.69 -7.80 0.94
N ASN A 249 17.84 -8.46 0.15
CA ASN A 249 17.14 -9.69 0.53
C ASN A 249 18.05 -10.93 0.44
N ASP A 250 17.44 -12.12 0.52
CA ASP A 250 18.08 -13.44 0.56
C ASP A 250 18.04 -14.20 -0.77
N ARG A 251 17.81 -13.53 -1.90
CA ARG A 251 17.63 -14.16 -3.22
C ARG A 251 18.78 -13.89 -4.18
N TRP A 252 19.98 -14.26 -3.76
CA TRP A 252 21.21 -13.99 -4.52
C TRP A 252 21.85 -15.25 -5.13
N CYS A 253 21.28 -16.42 -4.88
CA CYS A 253 21.75 -17.69 -5.40
C CYS A 253 20.76 -18.82 -5.12
N ASN A 254 20.90 -19.92 -5.85
CA ASN A 254 20.30 -21.17 -5.40
C ASN A 254 20.73 -21.48 -3.95
N ASN A 255 19.78 -21.84 -3.10
CA ASN A 255 19.99 -22.08 -1.67
C ASN A 255 20.43 -20.87 -0.82
N CYS A 256 20.37 -19.62 -1.32
CA CYS A 256 20.57 -18.42 -0.49
C CYS A 256 19.37 -18.10 0.42
N SER A 257 18.17 -18.46 -0.03
CA SER A 257 16.92 -18.15 0.67
C SER A 257 16.90 -18.73 2.09
N CYS A 258 16.52 -17.95 3.09
CA CYS A 258 16.66 -18.21 4.53
C CYS A 258 18.09 -18.46 5.08
N HIS A 259 19.14 -18.29 4.27
CA HIS A 259 20.53 -18.60 4.67
C HIS A 259 21.44 -17.37 4.65
N HIS A 260 21.25 -16.47 3.68
CA HIS A 260 22.14 -15.36 3.40
C HIS A 260 21.37 -14.06 3.17
N GLY A 261 22.05 -12.91 3.26
CA GLY A 261 21.47 -11.61 2.93
C GLY A 261 21.07 -10.78 4.15
N GLY A 262 20.74 -9.50 3.91
CA GLY A 262 20.47 -8.54 5.00
C GLY A 262 19.15 -8.78 5.72
N TYR A 263 18.19 -9.41 5.06
CA TYR A 263 16.94 -9.92 5.64
C TYR A 263 16.41 -11.08 4.79
N TYR A 264 15.54 -11.89 5.38
CA TYR A 264 15.02 -13.09 4.73
C TYR A 264 13.61 -12.88 4.18
N ASN A 265 13.37 -13.31 2.95
CA ASN A 265 12.03 -13.54 2.44
C ASN A 265 11.68 -15.03 2.50
N CYS A 266 12.65 -15.96 2.43
CA CYS A 266 12.48 -17.41 2.47
C CYS A 266 11.68 -18.05 1.31
N ALA A 267 10.49 -17.53 1.04
CA ALA A 267 9.61 -17.88 -0.06
C ALA A 267 8.62 -16.73 -0.30
N ASP A 268 7.89 -16.78 -1.42
CA ASP A 268 6.78 -15.86 -1.63
C ASP A 268 5.72 -16.02 -0.53
N LYS A 269 5.23 -14.90 0.01
CA LYS A 269 4.21 -14.88 1.07
C LYS A 269 4.61 -15.67 2.32
N TYR A 270 5.92 -15.78 2.59
CA TYR A 270 6.45 -16.51 3.75
C TYR A 270 5.86 -16.00 5.07
N LYS A 271 5.53 -16.96 5.96
CA LYS A 271 5.06 -16.72 7.33
C LYS A 271 5.82 -17.68 8.24
N PRO A 272 6.61 -17.19 9.21
CA PRO A 272 7.35 -18.06 10.10
C PRO A 272 6.40 -18.73 11.11
N GLY A 273 6.72 -19.96 11.50
CA GLY A 273 5.96 -20.70 12.52
C GLY A 273 6.31 -20.29 13.97
N SER A 274 7.45 -19.64 14.17
CA SER A 274 7.95 -19.14 15.45
C SER A 274 8.75 -17.85 15.24
N LEU A 275 9.07 -17.13 16.32
CA LEU A 275 9.82 -15.87 16.23
C LEU A 275 11.21 -16.08 15.60
N PRO A 276 11.49 -15.52 14.41
CA PRO A 276 12.78 -15.68 13.76
C PRO A 276 13.90 -14.91 14.48
N ALA A 277 15.12 -15.47 14.46
CA ALA A 277 16.31 -14.79 15.00
C ALA A 277 16.90 -13.74 14.05
N HIS A 278 16.58 -13.83 12.76
CA HIS A 278 17.04 -12.92 11.72
C HIS A 278 15.90 -12.02 11.24
N LYS A 279 16.21 -10.80 10.78
CA LYS A 279 15.20 -9.93 10.19
C LYS A 279 14.62 -10.60 8.94
N TRP A 280 13.32 -10.42 8.74
CA TRP A 280 12.62 -10.96 7.60
C TRP A 280 11.57 -9.98 7.05
N GLU A 281 11.09 -10.24 5.85
CA GLU A 281 10.04 -9.48 5.18
C GLU A 281 9.05 -10.42 4.50
N MET A 282 7.76 -10.21 4.76
CA MET A 282 6.68 -10.82 4.01
C MET A 282 6.38 -9.96 2.78
N CYS A 283 6.65 -10.47 1.58
CA CYS A 283 6.06 -9.93 0.36
C CYS A 283 4.68 -10.57 0.14
N SER A 284 3.65 -9.73 -0.09
CA SER A 284 2.28 -10.15 -0.41
C SER A 284 1.70 -9.30 -1.52
N SER A 285 0.50 -9.62 -2.00
CA SER A 285 -0.12 -8.96 -3.16
C SER A 285 -1.61 -8.78 -2.95
N ILE A 286 -2.12 -7.58 -3.30
CA ILE A 286 -3.56 -7.29 -3.20
C ILE A 286 -4.36 -8.24 -4.09
N ASP A 287 -3.87 -8.51 -5.30
CA ASP A 287 -4.37 -9.60 -6.12
C ASP A 287 -3.79 -10.93 -5.62
N LYS A 288 -4.65 -11.84 -5.15
CA LYS A 288 -4.20 -13.11 -4.56
C LYS A 288 -3.53 -14.03 -5.58
N LEU A 289 -3.77 -13.81 -6.87
CA LEU A 289 -3.34 -14.71 -7.96
C LEU A 289 -2.15 -14.18 -8.77
N SER A 290 -1.78 -12.90 -8.64
CA SER A 290 -0.79 -12.26 -9.51
C SER A 290 -0.06 -11.12 -8.80
N TRP A 291 1.21 -10.90 -9.16
CA TRP A 291 1.92 -9.68 -8.79
C TRP A 291 1.69 -8.58 -9.83
N GLY A 292 1.73 -8.92 -11.12
CA GLY A 292 1.40 -8.03 -12.23
C GLY A 292 -0.09 -7.74 -12.35
N TYR A 293 -0.44 -6.71 -13.13
CA TYR A 293 -1.83 -6.39 -13.42
C TYR A 293 -2.48 -7.46 -14.32
N ARG A 294 -3.68 -7.92 -13.94
CA ARG A 294 -4.54 -8.71 -14.81
C ARG A 294 -5.93 -8.08 -14.93
N SER A 295 -6.40 -7.91 -16.17
CA SER A 295 -7.68 -7.28 -16.48
C SER A 295 -8.88 -8.18 -16.17
N ASN A 296 -8.63 -9.48 -15.93
CA ASN A 296 -9.64 -10.49 -15.62
C ASN A 296 -9.76 -10.78 -14.12
N MET A 297 -9.33 -9.86 -13.25
CA MET A 297 -9.49 -9.99 -11.80
C MET A 297 -10.94 -9.85 -11.35
N HIS A 298 -11.34 -10.70 -10.41
CA HIS A 298 -12.62 -10.65 -9.70
C HIS A 298 -12.43 -10.25 -8.24
N ILE A 299 -13.46 -9.66 -7.63
CA ILE A 299 -13.36 -9.04 -6.29
C ILE A 299 -13.02 -10.06 -5.18
N ASP A 300 -13.46 -11.31 -5.32
CA ASP A 300 -13.19 -12.43 -4.41
C ASP A 300 -11.73 -12.93 -4.50
N GLU A 301 -11.07 -12.68 -5.63
CA GLU A 301 -9.65 -12.95 -5.85
C GLU A 301 -8.76 -11.81 -5.32
N LEU A 302 -9.33 -10.71 -4.84
CA LEU A 302 -8.60 -9.62 -4.21
C LEU A 302 -8.63 -9.75 -2.68
N MET A 303 -7.55 -9.35 -2.02
CA MET A 303 -7.54 -9.20 -0.58
C MET A 303 -8.53 -8.11 -0.15
N ASP A 304 -9.28 -8.39 0.92
CA ASP A 304 -10.06 -7.36 1.60
C ASP A 304 -9.20 -6.60 2.62
N GLU A 305 -9.75 -5.51 3.14
CA GLU A 305 -9.08 -4.65 4.13
C GLU A 305 -8.65 -5.44 5.38
N ALA A 306 -9.55 -6.27 5.91
CA ALA A 306 -9.30 -7.05 7.12
C ALA A 306 -8.12 -8.02 6.94
N SER A 307 -8.06 -8.72 5.80
CA SER A 307 -6.96 -9.64 5.47
C SER A 307 -5.62 -8.90 5.37
N ILE A 308 -5.59 -7.71 4.77
CA ILE A 308 -4.37 -6.90 4.65
C ILE A 308 -3.87 -6.45 6.05
N ILE A 309 -4.77 -5.96 6.90
CA ILE A 309 -4.44 -5.54 8.26
C ILE A 309 -3.98 -6.74 9.10
N GLU A 310 -4.67 -7.88 8.98
CA GLU A 310 -4.29 -9.12 9.65
C GLU A 310 -2.88 -9.57 9.23
N GLU A 311 -2.55 -9.57 7.94
CA GLU A 311 -1.20 -9.92 7.48
C GLU A 311 -0.14 -8.96 8.03
N LEU A 312 -0.41 -7.64 8.01
CA LEU A 312 0.48 -6.64 8.59
C LEU A 312 0.74 -6.92 10.08
N VAL A 313 -0.32 -7.06 10.88
CA VAL A 313 -0.24 -7.22 12.34
C VAL A 313 0.53 -8.49 12.69
N LYS A 314 0.20 -9.61 12.03
CA LYS A 314 0.90 -10.88 12.22
C LYS A 314 2.38 -10.76 11.89
N THR A 315 2.69 -10.18 10.73
CA THR A 315 4.07 -9.99 10.25
C THR A 315 4.90 -9.19 11.25
N VAL A 316 4.38 -8.05 11.70
CA VAL A 316 5.10 -7.14 12.61
C VAL A 316 5.24 -7.73 14.02
N SER A 317 4.25 -8.50 14.49
CA SER A 317 4.32 -9.20 15.78
C SER A 317 5.43 -10.26 15.80
N PHE A 318 5.69 -10.91 14.66
CA PHE A 318 6.84 -11.79 14.42
C PHE A 318 8.11 -11.05 13.99
N GLY A 319 8.14 -9.71 14.03
CA GLY A 319 9.34 -8.90 13.79
C GLY A 319 9.66 -8.61 12.33
N GLY A 320 8.79 -9.02 11.40
CA GLY A 320 8.96 -8.80 9.98
C GLY A 320 8.65 -7.38 9.52
N ASN A 321 8.94 -7.11 8.26
CA ASN A 321 8.31 -6.03 7.50
C ASN A 321 7.25 -6.61 6.54
N TYR A 322 6.20 -5.86 6.28
CA TYR A 322 5.14 -6.20 5.33
C TYR A 322 5.29 -5.36 4.06
N LEU A 323 5.51 -6.04 2.93
CA LEU A 323 5.69 -5.45 1.62
C LEU A 323 4.49 -5.81 0.73
N LEU A 324 3.54 -4.88 0.59
CA LEU A 324 2.27 -5.11 -0.11
C LEU A 324 2.36 -4.69 -1.58
N ASN A 325 2.14 -5.63 -2.49
CA ASN A 325 2.25 -5.39 -3.93
C ASN A 325 0.98 -4.84 -4.57
N VAL A 326 1.20 -3.92 -5.53
CA VAL A 326 0.22 -3.51 -6.55
C VAL A 326 0.75 -3.74 -7.96
N GLY A 327 -0.16 -4.10 -8.88
CA GLY A 327 0.12 -4.21 -10.31
C GLY A 327 -0.54 -3.07 -11.10
N PRO A 328 0.22 -2.08 -11.61
CA PRO A 328 -0.32 -1.01 -12.44
C PRO A 328 -0.65 -1.47 -13.87
N THR A 329 -1.59 -0.79 -14.53
CA THR A 329 -1.92 -1.02 -15.95
C THR A 329 -0.79 -0.56 -16.87
N LYS A 330 -0.79 -0.96 -18.14
CA LYS A 330 0.20 -0.50 -19.13
C LYS A 330 0.26 1.02 -19.32
N GLU A 331 -0.82 1.74 -19.02
CA GLU A 331 -0.88 3.20 -19.06
C GLU A 331 -0.27 3.85 -17.81
N GLY A 332 0.04 3.09 -16.75
CA GLY A 332 0.58 3.63 -15.50
C GLY A 332 -0.48 4.05 -14.48
N VAL A 333 -1.70 3.52 -14.62
CA VAL A 333 -2.77 3.67 -13.62
C VAL A 333 -2.63 2.56 -12.59
N ILE A 334 -2.63 2.91 -11.30
CA ILE A 334 -2.89 1.92 -10.24
C ILE A 334 -4.41 1.72 -10.22
N PRO A 335 -4.94 0.50 -10.45
CA PRO A 335 -6.38 0.28 -10.48
C PRO A 335 -7.07 0.84 -9.22
N PRO A 336 -8.25 1.51 -9.35
CA PRO A 336 -8.91 2.16 -8.21
C PRO A 336 -9.15 1.24 -7.01
N ILE A 337 -9.40 -0.05 -7.25
CA ILE A 337 -9.55 -1.04 -6.18
C ILE A 337 -8.24 -1.24 -5.38
N PHE A 338 -7.08 -1.16 -6.03
CA PHE A 338 -5.78 -1.21 -5.34
C PHE A 338 -5.50 0.12 -4.61
N GLU A 339 -5.86 1.27 -5.20
CA GLU A 339 -5.79 2.56 -4.50
C GLU A 339 -6.65 2.53 -3.22
N GLU A 340 -7.86 2.00 -3.30
CA GLU A 340 -8.79 1.89 -2.16
C GLU A 340 -8.18 1.03 -1.03
N ARG A 341 -7.68 -0.17 -1.34
CA ARG A 341 -7.07 -1.07 -0.35
C ARG A 341 -5.83 -0.46 0.32
N LEU A 342 -4.98 0.23 -0.45
CA LEU A 342 -3.83 0.96 0.10
C LEU A 342 -4.27 2.10 1.03
N LEU A 343 -5.31 2.86 0.64
CA LEU A 343 -5.85 3.93 1.49
C LEU A 343 -6.56 3.38 2.74
N ALA A 344 -7.17 2.20 2.67
CA ALA A 344 -7.76 1.52 3.81
C ALA A 344 -6.71 1.15 4.86
N LEU A 345 -5.61 0.53 4.42
CA LEU A 345 -4.44 0.26 5.25
C LEU A 345 -3.90 1.55 5.88
N GLY A 346 -3.79 2.61 5.08
CA GLY A 346 -3.37 3.94 5.53
C GLY A 346 -4.23 4.51 6.67
N ARG A 347 -5.56 4.51 6.51
CA ARG A 347 -6.50 4.97 7.54
C ARG A 347 -6.34 4.20 8.85
N TRP A 348 -6.13 2.89 8.77
CA TRP A 348 -5.89 2.07 9.96
C TRP A 348 -4.55 2.40 10.62
N LEU A 349 -3.50 2.61 9.83
CA LEU A 349 -2.16 3.00 10.31
C LEU A 349 -2.09 4.43 10.87
N ASP A 350 -2.91 5.37 10.38
CA ASP A 350 -3.01 6.72 10.96
C ASP A 350 -3.47 6.66 12.42
N THR A 351 -4.29 5.67 12.75
CA THR A 351 -4.83 5.46 14.11
C THR A 351 -3.92 4.56 14.95
N ASN A 352 -3.45 3.46 14.37
CA ASN A 352 -2.79 2.36 15.10
C ASN A 352 -1.28 2.26 14.83
N GLY A 353 -0.72 3.17 14.04
CA GLY A 353 0.66 3.10 13.54
C GLY A 353 1.72 3.12 14.64
N GLU A 354 1.41 3.68 15.82
CA GLU A 354 2.32 3.64 16.97
C GLU A 354 2.63 2.20 17.44
N ALA A 355 1.64 1.31 17.36
CA ALA A 355 1.80 -0.11 17.65
C ALA A 355 2.57 -0.87 16.56
N ILE A 356 2.79 -0.25 15.39
CA ILE A 356 3.44 -0.87 14.24
C ILE A 356 4.86 -0.33 14.08
N TYR A 357 5.00 0.95 13.75
CA TYR A 357 6.29 1.54 13.37
C TYR A 357 7.29 1.51 14.53
N GLU A 358 8.53 1.13 14.19
CA GLU A 358 9.63 1.00 15.16
C GLU A 358 9.40 0.00 16.30
N SER A 359 8.28 -0.74 16.29
CA SER A 359 7.99 -1.76 17.29
C SER A 359 8.93 -2.95 17.19
N LYS A 360 8.96 -3.74 18.26
CA LYS A 360 9.69 -5.00 18.40
C LYS A 360 8.72 -6.13 18.75
N PRO A 361 9.04 -7.37 18.36
CA PRO A 361 8.36 -8.55 18.89
C PRO A 361 8.35 -8.50 20.41
N TRP A 362 7.19 -8.72 21.00
CA TRP A 362 7.10 -8.89 22.45
C TRP A 362 7.46 -10.34 22.83
N ARG A 363 7.58 -10.65 24.12
CA ARG A 363 7.90 -12.02 24.58
C ARG A 363 6.86 -13.08 24.18
N VAL A 364 5.64 -12.63 23.88
CA VAL A 364 4.54 -13.42 23.33
C VAL A 364 4.09 -12.72 22.05
N GLN A 365 3.93 -13.46 20.95
CA GLN A 365 3.50 -12.91 19.66
C GLN A 365 1.98 -12.81 19.55
N VAL A 366 1.28 -13.79 20.11
CA VAL A 366 -0.17 -13.98 20.00
C VAL A 366 -0.71 -14.60 21.29
N GLU A 367 -1.89 -14.19 21.73
CA GLU A 367 -2.60 -14.85 22.83
C GLU A 367 -2.99 -16.29 22.47
N ASP A 368 -3.27 -17.10 23.50
CA ASP A 368 -3.79 -18.47 23.35
C ASP A 368 -5.12 -18.53 22.58
N THR A 369 -5.88 -17.43 22.55
CA THR A 369 -7.11 -17.29 21.74
C THR A 369 -6.84 -17.23 20.24
N GLY A 370 -5.61 -16.92 19.81
CA GLY A 370 -5.21 -16.78 18.42
C GLY A 370 -5.66 -15.48 17.72
N THR A 371 -6.43 -14.62 18.40
CA THR A 371 -7.06 -13.42 17.80
C THR A 371 -6.44 -12.10 18.25
N VAL A 372 -5.62 -12.13 19.29
CA VAL A 372 -4.94 -10.94 19.85
C VAL A 372 -3.45 -11.08 19.65
N TRP A 373 -2.86 -10.06 19.03
CA TRP A 373 -1.46 -10.03 18.62
C TRP A 373 -0.70 -8.95 19.36
N TYR A 374 0.61 -9.16 19.55
CA TYR A 374 1.41 -8.29 20.40
C TYR A 374 2.63 -7.71 19.70
N THR A 375 2.82 -6.42 19.94
CA THR A 375 4.07 -5.71 19.65
C THR A 375 4.50 -4.94 20.89
N SER A 376 5.73 -4.42 20.88
CA SER A 376 6.24 -3.60 21.97
C SER A 376 7.11 -2.45 21.49
N LYS A 377 7.09 -1.33 22.21
CA LYS A 377 7.96 -0.17 21.96
C LYS A 377 8.40 0.41 23.30
N GLY A 378 9.68 0.25 23.64
CA GLY A 378 10.19 0.62 24.96
C GLY A 378 9.45 -0.12 26.08
N PRO A 379 8.88 0.57 27.09
CA PRO A 379 8.13 -0.08 28.16
C PRO A 379 6.67 -0.41 27.77
N VAL A 380 6.19 0.03 26.61
CA VAL A 380 4.80 -0.13 26.17
C VAL A 380 4.62 -1.44 25.43
N VAL A 381 3.55 -2.16 25.75
CA VAL A 381 3.09 -3.36 25.05
C VAL A 381 1.74 -3.04 24.42
N TYR A 382 1.61 -3.30 23.12
CA TYR A 382 0.36 -3.10 22.40
C TYR A 382 -0.32 -4.45 22.19
N ALA A 383 -1.55 -4.58 22.67
CA ALA A 383 -2.44 -5.71 22.38
C ALA A 383 -3.35 -5.32 21.21
N ILE A 384 -3.23 -6.00 20.08
CA ILE A 384 -3.92 -5.70 18.83
C ILE A 384 -4.99 -6.77 18.60
N PHE A 385 -6.25 -6.39 18.79
CA PHE A 385 -7.40 -7.26 18.58
C PHE A 385 -7.80 -7.20 17.10
N LEU A 386 -7.72 -8.34 16.41
CA LEU A 386 -8.18 -8.45 15.01
C LEU A 386 -9.68 -8.68 14.91
N VAL A 387 -10.30 -9.19 15.99
CA VAL A 387 -11.73 -9.41 16.10
C VAL A 387 -12.22 -8.77 17.38
N TRP A 388 -13.22 -7.90 17.28
CA TRP A 388 -13.84 -7.30 18.44
C TRP A 388 -14.80 -8.31 19.12
N PRO A 389 -14.70 -8.52 20.44
CA PRO A 389 -15.55 -9.49 21.13
C PRO A 389 -17.01 -8.98 21.21
N GLN A 390 -17.98 -9.89 21.06
CA GLN A 390 -19.41 -9.54 21.01
C GLN A 390 -19.95 -8.97 22.33
N ASP A 391 -19.40 -9.41 23.46
CA ASP A 391 -19.77 -8.95 24.80
C ASP A 391 -19.05 -7.65 25.21
N ASN A 392 -18.17 -7.13 24.35
CA ASN A 392 -17.30 -5.98 24.59
C ASN A 392 -16.32 -6.15 25.77
N VAL A 393 -16.00 -7.40 26.15
CA VAL A 393 -15.03 -7.69 27.21
C VAL A 393 -13.70 -8.12 26.60
N LEU A 394 -12.67 -7.29 26.78
CA LEU A 394 -11.30 -7.60 26.34
C LEU A 394 -10.59 -8.41 27.44
N GLN A 395 -10.33 -9.69 27.18
CA GLN A 395 -9.60 -10.57 28.10
C GLN A 395 -8.18 -10.81 27.57
N LEU A 396 -7.17 -10.59 28.42
CA LEU A 396 -5.75 -10.80 28.12
C LEU A 396 -5.13 -11.68 29.22
N SER A 397 -4.47 -12.77 28.84
CA SER A 397 -3.82 -13.73 29.73
C SER A 397 -2.31 -13.57 29.81
N SER A 398 -1.69 -13.09 28.73
CA SER A 398 -0.24 -12.98 28.58
C SER A 398 0.41 -11.81 29.35
N PRO A 399 -0.23 -10.63 29.48
CA PRO A 399 0.31 -9.55 30.32
C PRO A 399 0.20 -9.90 31.80
N THR A 400 1.28 -9.68 32.56
CA THR A 400 1.29 -9.82 34.02
C THR A 400 1.21 -8.41 34.63
N PRO A 401 0.02 -7.95 35.06
CA PRO A 401 -0.13 -6.59 35.57
C PRO A 401 0.53 -6.43 36.93
N SER A 402 0.94 -5.20 37.22
CA SER A 402 1.36 -4.74 38.55
C SER A 402 0.46 -3.56 38.98
N PRO A 403 0.49 -3.13 40.25
CA PRO A 403 -0.24 -1.92 40.67
C PRO A 403 0.12 -0.64 39.89
N ALA A 404 1.28 -0.62 39.21
CA ALA A 404 1.71 0.50 38.37
C ALA A 404 1.27 0.37 36.89
N THR A 405 0.66 -0.74 36.49
CA THR A 405 0.21 -0.97 35.12
C THR A 405 -0.95 -0.04 34.77
N GLN A 406 -0.79 0.69 33.67
CA GLN A 406 -1.84 1.53 33.09
C GLN A 406 -2.30 0.91 31.77
N ILE A 407 -3.61 0.96 31.53
CA ILE A 407 -4.23 0.48 30.30
C ILE A 407 -4.91 1.68 29.65
N SER A 408 -4.60 1.90 28.39
CA SER A 408 -5.23 2.92 27.56
C SER A 408 -5.53 2.35 26.19
N ALA A 409 -6.67 2.69 25.61
CA ALA A 409 -6.93 2.40 24.21
C ALA A 409 -6.04 3.32 23.36
N ALA A 410 -5.28 2.75 22.42
CA ALA A 410 -4.67 3.54 21.35
C ALA A 410 -5.80 4.26 20.63
N ALA A 411 -5.71 5.59 20.55
CA ALA A 411 -6.84 6.48 20.27
C ALA A 411 -7.72 5.96 19.13
N ALA A 412 -8.86 5.35 19.46
CA ALA A 412 -9.96 5.27 18.51
C ALA A 412 -10.22 6.74 18.13
N GLY A 413 -9.93 7.10 16.86
CA GLY A 413 -9.94 8.48 16.40
C GLY A 413 -11.11 9.22 17.03
N ALA A 414 -10.80 10.31 17.75
CA ALA A 414 -11.71 10.92 18.72
C ALA A 414 -13.14 10.90 18.16
N LEU A 415 -14.02 10.11 18.79
CA LEU A 415 -15.45 10.15 18.47
C LEU A 415 -15.84 11.62 18.42
N PRO A 416 -16.57 12.06 17.40
CA PRO A 416 -16.88 13.47 17.25
C PRO A 416 -17.49 13.96 18.56
N ALA A 417 -17.02 15.10 19.08
CA ALA A 417 -17.48 15.64 20.35
C ALA A 417 -19.01 15.83 20.41
N ARG A 418 -19.67 15.82 19.24
CA ARG A 418 -21.11 15.84 19.08
C ARG A 418 -21.51 15.07 17.81
N VAL A 419 -22.57 14.26 17.92
CA VAL A 419 -23.30 13.69 16.78
C VAL A 419 -24.63 14.44 16.64
N LYS A 420 -25.01 14.82 15.41
CA LYS A 420 -26.32 15.42 15.10
C LYS A 420 -27.12 14.42 14.28
N VAL A 421 -28.21 13.93 14.84
CA VAL A 421 -29.18 13.09 14.12
C VAL A 421 -30.25 14.00 13.53
N VAL A 422 -30.51 13.86 12.23
CA VAL A 422 -31.53 14.61 11.49
C VAL A 422 -32.45 13.61 10.80
N GLU A 423 -33.73 13.64 11.14
CA GLU A 423 -34.74 12.85 10.45
C GLU A 423 -35.18 13.58 9.18
N VAL A 424 -35.06 12.92 8.03
CA VAL A 424 -35.30 13.50 6.71
C VAL A 424 -36.48 12.84 5.98
N GLY A 425 -37.06 11.79 6.54
CA GLY A 425 -38.21 11.04 6.00
C GLY A 425 -39.39 11.94 5.56
N PRO A 426 -39.80 12.95 6.35
CA PRO A 426 -40.87 13.86 5.94
C PRO A 426 -40.57 14.67 4.66
N ARG A 427 -39.30 14.91 4.32
CA ARG A 427 -38.87 15.58 3.08
C ARG A 427 -38.39 14.59 2.03
N ASP A 428 -37.25 13.94 2.25
CA ASP A 428 -36.55 13.06 1.30
C ASP A 428 -37.28 11.75 1.05
N GLY A 429 -37.93 11.22 2.09
CA GLY A 429 -38.73 10.01 1.97
C GLY A 429 -39.99 10.29 1.15
N LEU A 430 -40.81 11.22 1.65
CA LEU A 430 -42.12 11.49 1.05
C LEU A 430 -42.03 11.98 -0.38
N GLN A 431 -41.02 12.79 -0.77
CA GLN A 431 -40.90 13.30 -2.14
C GLN A 431 -40.82 12.21 -3.23
N ASN A 432 -40.45 10.98 -2.86
CA ASN A 432 -40.32 9.84 -3.78
C ASN A 432 -41.57 8.95 -3.82
N GLU A 433 -42.59 9.24 -3.01
CA GLU A 433 -43.85 8.51 -3.02
C GLU A 433 -44.61 8.75 -4.33
N GLN A 434 -45.15 7.66 -4.91
CA GLN A 434 -45.87 7.75 -6.19
C GLN A 434 -47.20 8.49 -6.07
N SER A 435 -47.82 8.46 -4.89
CA SER A 435 -49.11 9.09 -4.62
C SER A 435 -48.97 10.29 -3.71
N ILE A 436 -49.75 11.35 -3.98
CA ILE A 436 -49.77 12.54 -3.13
C ILE A 436 -50.26 12.19 -1.73
N VAL A 437 -49.31 12.09 -0.79
CA VAL A 437 -49.60 11.99 0.64
C VAL A 437 -50.36 13.24 1.11
N PRO A 438 -51.56 13.10 1.72
CA PRO A 438 -52.33 14.25 2.19
C PRO A 438 -51.61 15.07 3.25
N THR A 439 -51.79 16.39 3.24
CA THR A 439 -51.16 17.34 4.17
C THR A 439 -51.35 16.97 5.64
N ALA A 440 -52.56 16.57 6.04
CA ALA A 440 -52.86 16.15 7.41
C ALA A 440 -52.04 14.92 7.85
N VAL A 441 -51.74 14.01 6.92
CA VAL A 441 -50.91 12.82 7.19
C VAL A 441 -49.45 13.22 7.36
N LYS A 442 -48.93 14.15 6.54
CA LYS A 442 -47.57 14.70 6.69
C LYS A 442 -47.39 15.38 8.04
N ILE A 443 -48.34 16.23 8.43
CA ILE A 443 -48.35 16.91 9.73
C ILE A 443 -48.36 15.86 10.85
N GLY A 444 -49.26 14.88 10.78
CA GLY A 444 -49.34 13.80 11.78
C GLY A 444 -48.03 13.02 11.91
N LEU A 445 -47.36 12.72 10.80
CA LEU A 445 -46.04 12.07 10.80
C LEU A 445 -44.99 12.93 11.51
N ILE A 446 -44.87 14.21 11.16
CA ILE A 446 -43.88 15.12 11.75
C ILE A 446 -44.14 15.30 13.25
N ASP A 447 -45.40 15.45 13.65
CA ASP A 447 -45.79 15.56 15.05
C ASP A 447 -45.43 14.27 15.81
N MET A 448 -45.76 13.09 15.28
CA MET A 448 -45.36 11.81 15.89
C MET A 448 -43.84 11.68 16.02
N LEU A 449 -43.08 12.04 14.97
CA LEU A 449 -41.62 12.01 14.99
C LEU A 449 -41.04 12.94 16.06
N SER A 450 -41.66 14.11 16.27
CA SER A 450 -41.21 15.06 17.29
C SER A 450 -41.32 14.54 18.72
N HIS A 451 -42.18 13.55 18.96
CA HIS A 451 -42.33 12.89 20.25
C HIS A 451 -41.36 11.70 20.48
N THR A 452 -40.50 11.37 19.52
CA THR A 452 -39.57 10.22 19.63
C THR A 452 -38.24 10.56 20.29
N GLY A 453 -37.98 11.84 20.59
CA GLY A 453 -36.70 12.32 21.12
C GLY A 453 -35.70 12.76 20.04
N LEU A 454 -36.12 12.82 18.77
CA LEU A 454 -35.31 13.36 17.68
C LEU A 454 -35.07 14.86 17.86
N PRO A 455 -33.81 15.34 17.80
CA PRO A 455 -33.50 16.75 18.04
C PRO A 455 -33.77 17.64 16.82
N VAL A 456 -33.80 17.05 15.61
CA VAL A 456 -33.99 17.77 14.34
C VAL A 456 -34.80 16.93 13.37
N ILE A 457 -35.84 17.51 12.80
CA ILE A 457 -36.72 16.88 11.80
C ILE A 457 -36.86 17.83 10.62
N GLU A 458 -36.32 17.45 9.46
CA GLU A 458 -36.49 18.23 8.24
C GLU A 458 -37.91 18.08 7.72
N ALA A 459 -38.73 19.10 7.96
CA ALA A 459 -40.17 19.00 7.90
C ALA A 459 -40.72 19.03 6.46
N THR A 460 -40.13 19.84 5.59
CA THR A 460 -40.58 20.01 4.20
C THR A 460 -39.53 20.78 3.36
N SER A 461 -39.86 21.09 2.10
CA SER A 461 -39.04 21.92 1.22
C SER A 461 -39.85 22.97 0.47
N PHE A 462 -39.33 24.19 0.41
CA PHE A 462 -39.86 25.28 -0.40
C PHE A 462 -39.29 25.19 -1.82
N VAL A 463 -39.74 24.16 -2.54
CA VAL A 463 -39.39 23.84 -3.93
C VAL A 463 -40.53 24.18 -4.87
N SER A 464 -40.22 24.24 -6.16
CA SER A 464 -41.25 24.44 -7.18
C SER A 464 -42.26 23.27 -7.18
N PRO A 465 -43.56 23.51 -6.94
CA PRO A 465 -44.61 22.49 -6.98
C PRO A 465 -44.70 21.76 -8.31
N ARG A 466 -44.25 22.39 -9.40
CA ARG A 466 -44.18 21.76 -10.72
C ARG A 466 -43.18 20.60 -10.78
N TRP A 467 -42.07 20.71 -10.04
CA TRP A 467 -40.96 19.75 -10.10
C TRP A 467 -41.04 18.74 -8.96
N VAL A 468 -41.55 19.15 -7.80
CA VAL A 468 -41.79 18.28 -6.65
C VAL A 468 -43.21 18.51 -6.14
N PRO A 469 -44.24 17.96 -6.83
CA PRO A 469 -45.65 18.18 -6.46
C PRO A 469 -45.97 17.76 -5.03
N GLN A 470 -45.25 16.76 -4.53
CA GLN A 470 -45.40 16.23 -3.19
C GLN A 470 -45.08 17.23 -2.07
N MET A 471 -44.31 18.29 -2.35
CA MET A 471 -43.94 19.35 -1.41
C MET A 471 -44.70 20.66 -1.67
N ALA A 472 -45.75 20.64 -2.50
CA ALA A 472 -46.51 21.84 -2.87
C ALA A 472 -47.23 22.50 -1.68
N ASP A 473 -47.54 21.73 -0.64
CA ASP A 473 -48.26 22.13 0.57
C ASP A 473 -47.31 22.48 1.74
N HIS A 474 -46.08 22.90 1.43
CA HIS A 474 -45.04 23.21 2.41
C HIS A 474 -45.49 24.25 3.44
N THR A 475 -46.30 25.23 3.04
CA THR A 475 -46.77 26.31 3.91
C THR A 475 -47.80 25.79 4.91
N GLU A 476 -48.74 24.98 4.44
CA GLU A 476 -49.77 24.33 5.25
C GLU A 476 -49.15 23.31 6.22
N VAL A 477 -48.13 22.56 5.80
CA VAL A 477 -47.38 21.66 6.68
C VAL A 477 -46.71 22.46 7.80
N MET A 478 -45.99 23.53 7.48
CA MET A 478 -45.27 24.32 8.50
C MET A 478 -46.19 25.06 9.47
N GLN A 479 -47.40 25.44 9.05
CA GLN A 479 -48.42 26.03 9.91
C GLN A 479 -49.15 24.99 10.75
N GLY A 480 -49.29 23.76 10.23
CA GLY A 480 -50.07 22.71 10.85
C GLY A 480 -49.34 21.90 11.92
N ILE A 481 -48.00 21.84 11.86
CA ILE A 481 -47.19 21.08 12.84
C ILE A 481 -47.19 21.72 14.23
N LYS A 482 -47.19 20.88 15.26
CA LYS A 482 -47.04 21.29 16.66
C LYS A 482 -45.57 21.32 17.02
N LYS A 483 -44.96 22.51 16.97
CA LYS A 483 -43.54 22.71 17.29
C LYS A 483 -43.28 22.46 18.78
N LEU A 484 -42.59 21.37 19.08
CA LEU A 484 -42.20 21.02 20.44
C LEU A 484 -40.92 21.76 20.86
N PRO A 485 -40.86 22.31 22.09
CA PRO A 485 -39.64 22.90 22.62
C PRO A 485 -38.48 21.88 22.60
N GLY A 486 -37.32 22.31 22.10
CA GLY A 486 -36.12 21.45 22.01
C GLY A 486 -35.98 20.66 20.71
N VAL A 487 -36.98 20.67 19.82
CA VAL A 487 -36.92 20.06 18.48
C VAL A 487 -36.81 21.17 17.43
N SER A 488 -35.85 21.03 16.52
CA SER A 488 -35.70 21.94 15.37
C SER A 488 -36.41 21.38 14.14
N TYR A 489 -37.10 22.23 13.40
CA TYR A 489 -37.86 21.86 12.21
C TYR A 489 -37.33 22.61 10.96
N PRO A 490 -36.10 22.31 10.50
CA PRO A 490 -35.56 22.96 9.31
C PRO A 490 -36.37 22.61 8.06
N VAL A 491 -36.23 23.47 7.05
CA VAL A 491 -36.81 23.27 5.72
C VAL A 491 -35.75 23.50 4.65
N LEU A 492 -35.80 22.73 3.57
CA LEU A 492 -34.88 22.91 2.45
C LEU A 492 -35.37 24.03 1.51
N THR A 493 -34.47 24.96 1.17
CA THR A 493 -34.76 26.11 0.29
C THR A 493 -33.72 26.18 -0.85
N PRO A 494 -33.88 25.43 -1.95
CA PRO A 494 -32.81 25.26 -2.94
C PRO A 494 -32.63 26.46 -3.90
N ASN A 495 -33.44 27.50 -3.77
CA ASN A 495 -33.30 28.73 -4.54
C ASN A 495 -33.79 29.94 -3.74
N LEU A 496 -33.40 31.14 -4.18
CA LEU A 496 -33.68 32.39 -3.49
C LEU A 496 -35.19 32.66 -3.34
N LYS A 497 -36.02 32.23 -4.30
CA LYS A 497 -37.47 32.39 -4.24
C LYS A 497 -38.09 31.52 -3.13
N GLY A 498 -37.66 30.27 -3.03
CA GLY A 498 -38.06 29.36 -1.95
C GLY A 498 -37.58 29.84 -0.58
N PHE A 499 -36.36 30.37 -0.51
CA PHE A 499 -35.82 31.00 0.70
C PHE A 499 -36.64 32.22 1.14
N GLN A 500 -36.98 33.12 0.20
CA GLN A 500 -37.83 34.28 0.48
C GLN A 500 -39.23 33.86 0.96
N ALA A 501 -39.84 32.85 0.36
CA ALA A 501 -41.12 32.31 0.81
C ALA A 501 -41.03 31.74 2.23
N ALA A 502 -40.02 30.92 2.53
CA ALA A 502 -39.81 30.36 3.87
C ALA A 502 -39.57 31.44 4.93
N PHE A 503 -38.83 32.50 4.58
CA PHE A 503 -38.50 33.60 5.49
C PHE A 503 -39.69 34.55 5.72
N LEU A 504 -40.37 34.96 4.65
CA LEU A 504 -41.46 35.96 4.69
C LEU A 504 -42.79 35.38 5.20
N GLU A 505 -43.09 34.11 4.90
CA GLU A 505 -44.39 33.51 5.23
C GLU A 505 -44.38 32.75 6.56
N GLN A 506 -43.21 32.34 7.07
CA GLN A 506 -43.11 31.45 8.25
C GLN A 506 -42.10 31.89 9.31
N GLY A 507 -41.40 33.02 9.11
CA GLY A 507 -40.43 33.55 10.09
C GLY A 507 -39.26 32.60 10.38
N ILE A 508 -38.91 31.73 9.43
CA ILE A 508 -37.84 30.73 9.59
C ILE A 508 -36.49 31.45 9.44
N ALA A 509 -35.73 31.55 10.52
CA ALA A 509 -34.39 32.13 10.50
C ALA A 509 -33.39 31.21 9.79
N PRO A 510 -32.41 31.75 9.05
CA PRO A 510 -31.35 30.95 8.43
C PRO A 510 -30.53 30.23 9.51
N LEU A 511 -30.34 28.93 9.35
CA LEU A 511 -29.34 28.19 10.11
C LEU A 511 -27.96 28.60 9.56
N GLY A 512 -27.17 29.28 10.40
CA GLY A 512 -25.79 29.63 10.05
C GLY A 512 -24.97 28.39 9.73
N ASN A 513 -24.16 28.48 8.67
CA ASN A 513 -23.22 27.45 8.25
C ASN A 513 -22.24 27.05 9.38
#